data_AF-A0A7S4HTU3-F1
#
_entry.id   AF-A0A7S4HTU3-F1
#
_cell.length_a   1.000
_cell.length_b   1.000
_cell.length_c   1.000
_cell.angle_alpha   90.00
_cell.angle_beta   90.00
_cell.angle_gamma   90.00
#
_symmetry.space_group_name_H-M   'P 1'
#
loop_
_entity.id
_entity.type
_entity.pdbx_description
1 polymer ?
#
loop_
_entity_poly.entity_id
_entity_poly.type
_entity_poly.pdbx_seq_one_letter_code
_entity_poly.pdbx_strand_id
1 'polypeptide(L)'
;IHISSVCPDTAEKIREQAIQDVVFDRNFACYVLQGKASTLLLPDFSQFSKPCQEFLLDDLVDRGIDKRLTEAQVTGWDEELTKLLPLRTTGDGNCLLHAASLAMWGVHDRDLSLRSALHRTLTEYPQKFFEAWKRNQS
;
A
#
# COMPACT_ATOMS: atom_id res chain seq x y z
N ILE A 1 12.02 6.21 9.65
CA ILE A 1 12.19 6.88 8.34
C ILE A 1 11.27 6.13 7.38
N HIS A 2 10.59 6.82 6.47
CA HIS A 2 9.78 6.10 5.49
C HIS A 2 10.65 5.73 4.28
N ILE A 3 10.45 4.57 3.66
CA ILE A 3 11.26 4.17 2.49
C ILE A 3 11.26 5.25 1.39
N SER A 4 10.11 5.90 1.21
CA SER A 4 9.93 7.00 0.26
C SER A 4 10.49 8.36 0.70
N SER A 5 11.04 8.48 1.91
CA SER A 5 11.67 9.71 2.41
C SER A 5 13.19 9.74 2.27
N VAL A 6 13.81 8.60 1.95
CA VAL A 6 15.28 8.49 1.81
C VAL A 6 15.78 9.22 0.55
N CYS A 7 15.04 9.12 -0.56
CA CYS A 7 15.33 9.85 -1.80
C CYS A 7 14.03 10.49 -2.33
N PRO A 8 13.71 11.73 -1.91
CA PRO A 8 12.48 12.42 -2.29
C PRO A 8 12.29 12.53 -3.80
N ASP A 9 13.34 12.87 -4.55
CA ASP A 9 13.30 13.03 -6.01
C ASP A 9 12.92 11.73 -6.74
N THR A 10 13.44 10.60 -6.28
CA THR A 10 13.08 9.30 -6.85
C THR A 10 11.63 8.95 -6.49
N ALA A 11 11.24 9.19 -5.23
CA ALA A 11 9.88 8.94 -4.80
C ALA A 11 8.85 9.82 -5.54
N GLU A 12 9.20 11.06 -5.87
CA GLU A 12 8.37 11.97 -6.68
C GLU A 12 8.18 11.43 -8.10
N LYS A 13 9.27 11.08 -8.79
CA LYS A 13 9.19 10.48 -10.14
C LYS A 13 8.33 9.21 -10.18
N ILE A 14 8.43 8.37 -9.15
CA ILE A 14 7.57 7.18 -9.04
C ILE A 14 6.10 7.58 -8.92
N ARG A 15 5.76 8.60 -8.12
CA ARG A 15 4.36 9.07 -8.00
C ARG A 15 3.85 9.73 -9.29
N GLU A 16 4.69 10.49 -9.98
CA GLU A 16 4.39 11.05 -11.30
C GLU A 16 4.12 9.98 -12.36
N GLN A 17 4.81 8.83 -12.27
CA GLN A 17 4.52 7.70 -13.15
C GLN A 17 3.25 6.96 -12.70
N ALA A 18 3.07 6.74 -11.40
CA ALA A 18 1.90 6.05 -10.86
C ALA A 18 0.57 6.75 -11.20
N ILE A 19 0.54 8.09 -11.26
CA ILE A 19 -0.68 8.82 -11.65
C ILE A 19 -1.03 8.62 -13.13
N GLN A 20 -0.05 8.34 -14.01
CA GLN A 20 -0.32 8.04 -15.42
C GLN A 20 -1.06 6.71 -15.59
N ASP A 21 -0.86 5.78 -14.65
CA ASP A 21 -1.59 4.51 -14.64
C ASP A 21 -3.04 4.70 -14.15
N VAL A 22 -3.39 5.81 -13.50
CA VAL A 22 -4.76 6.05 -13.00
C VAL A 22 -5.64 6.59 -14.13
N VAL A 23 -6.50 5.73 -14.66
CA VAL A 23 -7.37 6.05 -15.80
C VAL A 23 -8.84 5.87 -15.45
N PHE A 24 -9.72 6.64 -16.10
CA PHE A 24 -11.15 6.40 -16.00
C PHE A 24 -11.61 5.33 -17.00
N ASP A 25 -12.14 4.22 -16.48
CA ASP A 25 -12.73 3.17 -17.30
C ASP A 25 -14.24 3.39 -17.41
N ARG A 26 -14.73 3.58 -18.66
CA ARG A 26 -16.15 3.82 -18.95
C ARG A 26 -17.02 2.57 -18.76
N ASN A 27 -16.47 1.38 -18.93
CA ASN A 27 -17.22 0.12 -18.76
C ASN A 27 -17.50 -0.13 -17.29
N PHE A 28 -16.52 0.16 -16.43
CA PHE A 28 -16.68 0.04 -14.99
C PHE A 28 -17.32 1.28 -14.36
N ALA A 29 -17.24 2.45 -15.03
CA ALA A 29 -17.59 3.75 -14.49
C ALA A 29 -16.82 4.03 -13.20
N CYS A 30 -15.50 3.85 -13.23
CA CYS A 30 -14.63 4.13 -12.10
C CYS A 30 -13.20 4.43 -12.56
N TYR A 31 -12.39 4.97 -11.65
CA TYR A 31 -10.95 5.06 -11.84
C TYR A 31 -10.30 3.71 -11.55
N VAL A 32 -9.47 3.24 -12.46
CA VAL A 32 -8.73 1.98 -12.39
C VAL A 32 -7.25 2.22 -12.66
N LEU A 33 -6.42 1.23 -12.31
CA LEU A 33 -5.00 1.23 -12.66
C LEU A 33 -4.81 0.49 -13.98
N GLN A 34 -4.42 1.22 -15.02
CA GLN A 34 -4.08 0.69 -16.34
C GLN A 34 -2.57 0.85 -16.54
N GLY A 35 -1.82 -0.15 -16.09
CA GLY A 35 -0.37 -0.15 -16.15
C GLY A 35 0.20 -1.55 -15.92
N LYS A 36 1.52 -1.67 -15.92
CA LYS A 36 2.17 -2.94 -15.58
C LYS A 36 1.99 -3.19 -14.09
N ALA A 37 1.37 -4.33 -13.75
CA ALA A 37 1.27 -4.79 -12.37
C ALA A 37 2.68 -4.80 -11.73
N SER A 38 2.81 -4.07 -10.63
CA SER A 38 4.06 -3.90 -9.89
C SER A 38 3.79 -4.24 -8.43
N THR A 39 4.77 -4.88 -7.79
CA THR A 39 4.71 -5.28 -6.38
C THR A 39 6.06 -5.01 -5.74
N LEU A 40 6.05 -4.35 -4.59
CA LEU A 40 7.25 -4.16 -3.78
C LEU A 40 7.64 -5.47 -3.11
N LEU A 41 8.90 -5.86 -3.30
CA LEU A 41 9.57 -6.85 -2.47
C LEU A 41 10.72 -6.15 -1.74
N LEU A 42 10.82 -6.37 -0.43
CA LEU A 42 11.99 -5.90 0.31
C LEU A 42 13.23 -6.66 -0.14
N PRO A 43 14.39 -6.01 -0.23
CA PRO A 43 15.64 -6.70 -0.52
C PRO A 43 15.97 -7.66 0.63
N ASP A 44 16.75 -8.69 0.31
CA ASP A 44 17.26 -9.59 1.33
C ASP A 44 18.26 -8.85 2.24
N PHE A 45 17.97 -8.83 3.54
CA PHE A 45 18.81 -8.21 4.56
C PHE A 45 19.80 -9.19 5.19
N SER A 46 19.78 -10.48 4.82
CA SER A 46 20.61 -11.54 5.42
C SER A 46 22.11 -11.24 5.38
N GLN A 47 22.56 -10.46 4.40
CA GLN A 47 23.95 -10.03 4.23
C GLN A 47 24.43 -9.03 5.29
N PHE A 48 23.53 -8.36 6.00
CA PHE A 48 23.86 -7.38 7.03
C PHE A 48 24.01 -8.03 8.41
N SER A 49 24.68 -7.36 9.35
CA SER A 49 24.78 -7.83 10.73
C SER A 49 23.41 -7.83 11.43
N LYS A 50 23.19 -8.72 12.41
CA LYS A 50 21.91 -8.79 13.15
C LYS A 50 21.45 -7.43 13.70
N PRO A 51 22.33 -6.62 14.34
CA PRO A 51 21.91 -5.29 14.82
C PRO A 51 21.46 -4.36 13.69
N CYS A 52 22.07 -4.46 12.50
CA CYS A 52 21.67 -3.67 11.34
C CYS A 52 20.32 -4.14 10.78
N GLN A 53 20.11 -5.46 10.70
CA GLN A 53 18.81 -6.03 10.29
C GLN A 53 17.68 -5.59 11.23
N GLU A 54 17.91 -5.68 12.54
CA GLU A 54 16.94 -5.23 13.56
C GLU A 54 16.64 -3.74 13.42
N PHE A 55 17.67 -2.91 13.26
CA PHE A 55 17.50 -1.47 13.01
C PHE A 55 16.67 -1.18 11.77
N LEU A 56 16.97 -1.82 10.63
CA LEU A 56 16.22 -1.65 9.39
C LEU A 56 14.76 -2.07 9.54
N LEU A 57 14.52 -3.22 10.17
CA LEU A 57 13.17 -3.74 10.37
C LEU A 57 12.38 -2.90 11.39
N ASP A 58 13.00 -2.38 12.43
CA ASP A 58 12.34 -1.48 13.40
C ASP A 58 11.91 -0.15 12.77
N ASP A 59 12.70 0.31 11.79
CA ASP A 59 12.41 1.54 11.07
C ASP A 59 11.30 1.35 10.01
N LEU A 60 11.36 0.25 9.26
CA LEU A 60 10.46 -0.04 8.14
C LEU A 60 9.13 -0.67 8.55
N VAL A 61 9.12 -1.56 9.55
CA VAL A 61 7.96 -2.39 9.91
C VAL A 61 7.22 -1.78 11.10
N ASP A 62 5.89 -1.80 11.04
CA ASP A 62 5.08 -1.56 12.22
C ASP A 62 5.10 -2.80 13.12
N ARG A 63 6.03 -2.81 14.09
CA ARG A 63 6.20 -3.92 15.03
C ARG A 63 4.95 -4.22 15.87
N GLY A 64 4.14 -3.20 16.15
CA GLY A 64 2.90 -3.37 16.91
C GLY A 64 1.87 -4.14 16.09
N ILE A 65 1.73 -3.80 14.82
CA ILE A 65 0.86 -4.53 13.89
C ILE A 65 1.43 -5.93 13.62
N ASP A 66 2.73 -6.08 13.35
CA ASP A 66 3.37 -7.38 13.10
C ASP A 66 3.08 -8.36 14.24
N LYS A 67 3.34 -7.92 15.49
CA LYS A 67 3.06 -8.71 16.68
C LYS A 67 1.59 -9.14 16.77
N ARG A 68 0.65 -8.20 16.58
CA ARG A 68 -0.79 -8.48 16.65
C ARG A 68 -1.25 -9.47 15.57
N LEU A 69 -0.75 -9.34 14.34
CA LEU A 69 -1.12 -10.23 13.24
C LEU A 69 -0.57 -11.64 13.43
N THR A 70 0.67 -11.76 13.93
CA THR A 70 1.27 -13.06 14.26
C THR A 70 0.57 -13.73 15.44
N GLU A 71 0.31 -13.00 16.52
CA GLU A 71 -0.42 -13.53 17.69
C GLU A 71 -1.85 -13.98 17.33
N ALA A 72 -2.50 -13.28 16.40
CA ALA A 72 -3.82 -13.65 15.89
C ALA A 72 -3.79 -14.71 14.78
N GLN A 73 -2.61 -15.27 14.44
CA GLN A 73 -2.40 -16.24 13.36
C GLN A 73 -2.93 -15.78 11.99
N VAL A 74 -2.96 -14.47 11.74
CA VAL A 74 -3.33 -13.91 10.44
C VAL A 74 -2.16 -13.99 9.47
N THR A 75 -0.93 -13.84 9.96
CA THR A 75 0.31 -13.91 9.18
C THR A 75 1.40 -14.67 9.93
N GLY A 76 2.27 -15.39 9.21
CA GLY A 76 3.39 -16.11 9.84
C GLY A 76 2.96 -17.29 10.70
N TRP A 77 1.80 -17.89 10.40
CA TRP A 77 1.29 -19.09 11.05
C TRP A 77 1.90 -20.39 10.49
N ASP A 78 2.57 -20.30 9.33
CA ASP A 78 3.30 -21.39 8.67
C ASP A 78 4.75 -20.96 8.44
N GLU A 79 5.69 -21.78 8.90
CA GLU A 79 7.13 -21.55 8.75
C GLU A 79 7.64 -21.85 7.33
N GLU A 80 6.88 -22.62 6.53
CA GLU A 80 7.22 -22.90 5.13
C GLU A 80 6.82 -21.76 4.18
N LEU A 81 5.93 -20.87 4.62
CA LEU A 81 5.47 -19.73 3.83
C LEU A 81 6.36 -18.50 4.03
N THR A 82 6.48 -17.69 2.97
CA THR A 82 7.20 -16.41 3.05
C THR A 82 6.52 -15.47 4.04
N LYS A 83 7.28 -14.99 5.04
CA LYS A 83 6.77 -14.02 6.02
C LYS A 83 6.42 -12.70 5.33
N LEU A 84 5.19 -12.23 5.52
CA LEU A 84 4.76 -10.89 5.15
C LEU A 84 5.10 -9.90 6.28
N LEU A 85 5.57 -8.72 5.91
CA LEU A 85 5.97 -7.67 6.86
C LEU A 85 5.07 -6.44 6.71
N PRO A 86 4.34 -6.02 7.76
CA PRO A 86 3.48 -4.84 7.68
C PRO A 86 4.34 -3.57 7.70
N LEU A 87 4.55 -2.97 6.53
CA LEU A 87 5.28 -1.72 6.41
C LEU A 87 4.54 -0.58 7.14
N ARG A 88 5.30 0.28 7.79
CA ARG A 88 4.77 1.43 8.53
C ARG A 88 4.15 2.44 7.57
N THR A 89 2.88 2.78 7.80
CA THR A 89 2.17 3.86 7.09
C THR A 89 2.01 5.09 7.97
N THR A 90 1.81 6.26 7.36
CA THR A 90 1.48 7.49 8.11
C THR A 90 0.02 7.49 8.58
N GLY A 91 -0.22 7.94 9.80
CA GLY A 91 -1.53 8.01 10.44
C GLY A 91 -2.28 9.32 10.18
N ASP A 92 -2.28 9.81 8.94
CA ASP A 92 -2.91 11.09 8.54
C ASP A 92 -4.34 10.94 7.99
N GLY A 93 -4.92 9.75 8.13
CA GLY A 93 -6.24 9.40 7.60
C GLY A 93 -6.24 8.94 6.14
N ASN A 94 -5.07 8.85 5.46
CA ASN A 94 -4.94 8.26 4.11
C ASN A 94 -4.26 6.88 4.12
N CYS A 95 -4.18 6.23 5.29
CA CYS A 95 -3.39 5.00 5.50
C CYS A 95 -3.73 3.84 4.56
N LEU A 96 -5.01 3.68 4.17
CA LEU A 96 -5.42 2.65 3.21
C LEU A 96 -4.70 2.81 1.86
N LEU A 97 -4.65 4.04 1.35
CA LEU A 97 -4.08 4.32 0.03
C LEU A 97 -2.56 4.47 0.09
N HIS A 98 -2.04 4.90 1.23
CA HIS A 98 -0.63 4.73 1.56
C HIS A 98 -0.20 3.25 1.52
N ALA A 99 -0.94 2.35 2.15
CA ALA A 99 -0.63 0.92 2.15
C ALA A 99 -0.70 0.32 0.73
N ALA A 100 -1.74 0.65 -0.03
CA ALA A 100 -1.88 0.18 -1.41
C ALA A 100 -0.75 0.70 -2.32
N SER A 101 -0.45 2.00 -2.26
CA SER A 101 0.64 2.64 -3.02
C SER A 101 2.00 2.04 -2.66
N LEU A 102 2.24 1.79 -1.37
CA LEU A 102 3.45 1.13 -0.88
C LEU A 102 3.61 -0.28 -1.44
N ALA A 103 2.55 -1.08 -1.38
CA ALA A 103 2.58 -2.46 -1.85
C ALA A 103 2.87 -2.57 -3.35
N MET A 104 2.42 -1.59 -4.15
CA MET A 104 2.62 -1.60 -5.61
C MET A 104 3.94 -0.96 -6.04
N TRP A 105 4.24 0.22 -5.48
CA TRP A 105 5.29 1.10 -6.01
C TRP A 105 6.34 1.49 -4.96
N GLY A 106 6.19 1.07 -3.71
CA GLY A 106 7.12 1.41 -2.64
C GLY A 106 7.11 2.87 -2.22
N VAL A 107 6.05 3.62 -2.56
CA VAL A 107 5.87 5.01 -2.15
C VAL A 107 4.52 5.21 -1.48
N HIS A 108 4.42 6.24 -0.63
CA HIS A 108 3.14 6.66 -0.11
C HIS A 108 2.38 7.51 -1.13
N ASP A 109 1.04 7.40 -1.13
CA ASP A 109 0.12 8.32 -1.83
C ASP A 109 0.11 9.74 -1.22
N ARG A 110 1.26 10.43 -1.25
CA ARG A 110 1.41 11.79 -0.68
C ARG A 110 0.73 12.86 -1.51
N ASP A 111 0.67 12.65 -2.82
CA ASP A 111 0.04 13.58 -3.77
C ASP A 111 -1.48 13.37 -3.85
N LEU A 112 -2.02 12.42 -3.06
CA LEU A 112 -3.45 12.10 -2.97
C LEU A 112 -4.07 11.64 -4.30
N SER A 113 -3.27 11.12 -5.22
CA SER A 113 -3.72 10.69 -6.55
C SER A 113 -4.69 9.53 -6.44
N LEU A 114 -4.35 8.50 -5.67
CA LEU A 114 -5.25 7.37 -5.42
C LEU A 114 -6.47 7.83 -4.61
N ARG A 115 -6.27 8.74 -3.64
CA ARG A 115 -7.37 9.26 -2.82
C ARG A 115 -8.39 10.00 -3.64
N SER A 116 -7.92 10.84 -4.56
CA SER A 116 -8.75 11.61 -5.47
C SER A 116 -9.49 10.68 -6.43
N ALA A 117 -8.81 9.67 -6.97
CA ALA A 117 -9.42 8.67 -7.84
C ALA A 117 -10.53 7.86 -7.15
N LEU A 118 -10.29 7.41 -5.92
CA LEU A 118 -11.28 6.71 -5.11
C LEU A 118 -12.47 7.62 -4.77
N HIS A 119 -12.20 8.85 -4.33
CA HIS A 119 -13.24 9.83 -4.01
C HIS A 119 -14.15 10.07 -5.22
N ARG A 120 -13.57 10.41 -6.38
CA ARG A 120 -14.30 10.67 -7.61
C ARG A 120 -15.10 9.47 -8.08
N THR A 121 -14.53 8.26 -7.98
CA THR A 121 -15.26 7.02 -8.25
C THR A 121 -16.53 6.91 -7.42
N LEU A 122 -16.43 7.15 -6.10
CA LEU A 122 -17.55 6.99 -5.18
C LEU A 122 -18.56 8.15 -5.23
N THR A 123 -18.17 9.35 -5.68
CA THR A 123 -19.08 10.50 -5.76
C THR A 123 -19.71 10.69 -7.13
N GLU A 124 -18.93 10.54 -8.21
CA GLU A 124 -19.40 10.74 -9.58
C GLU A 124 -20.10 9.48 -10.12
N TYR A 125 -19.73 8.28 -9.63
CA TYR A 125 -20.22 6.99 -10.14
C TYR A 125 -20.62 5.99 -9.04
N PRO A 126 -21.47 6.37 -8.07
CA PRO A 126 -21.74 5.57 -6.87
C PRO A 126 -22.53 4.28 -7.14
N GLN A 127 -23.31 4.22 -8.22
CA GLN A 127 -24.43 3.29 -8.35
C GLN A 127 -24.06 1.83 -8.10
N LYS A 128 -23.03 1.32 -8.79
CA LYS A 128 -22.56 -0.06 -8.63
C LYS A 128 -22.03 -0.35 -7.22
N PHE A 129 -21.26 0.58 -6.66
CA PHE A 129 -20.67 0.44 -5.32
C PHE A 129 -21.74 0.50 -4.23
N PHE A 130 -22.73 1.37 -4.37
CA PHE A 130 -23.85 1.50 -3.45
C PHE A 130 -24.74 0.27 -3.46
N GLU A 131 -25.05 -0.28 -4.63
CA GLU A 131 -25.80 -1.52 -4.77
C GLU A 131 -25.04 -2.72 -4.18
N ALA A 132 -23.72 -2.79 -4.39
CA ALA A 132 -22.87 -3.79 -3.77
C ALA A 132 -22.83 -3.64 -2.24
N TRP A 133 -22.67 -2.42 -1.74
CA TRP A 133 -22.67 -2.14 -0.31
C TRP A 133 -23.99 -2.56 0.33
N LYS A 134 -25.15 -2.16 -0.23
CA LYS A 134 -26.48 -2.55 0.27
C LYS A 134 -26.66 -4.06 0.42
N ARG A 135 -26.20 -4.83 -0.57
CA ARG A 135 -26.27 -6.31 -0.54
C ARG A 135 -25.44 -6.93 0.58
N ASN A 136 -24.42 -6.24 1.06
CA ASN A 136 -23.57 -6.71 2.16
C ASN A 136 -23.98 -6.13 3.52
N GLN A 137 -25.11 -5.42 3.61
CA GLN A 137 -25.68 -4.93 4.88
C GLN A 137 -26.81 -5.81 5.42
N SER A 138 -27.26 -6.81 4.66
CA SER A 138 -28.26 -7.81 5.07
C SER A 138 -27.61 -9.01 5.74
#